data_AF-A0A520Y173-F1
#
_entry.id   AF-A0A520Y173-F1
#
_cell.length_a   1.000
_cell.length_b   1.000
_cell.length_c   1.000
_cell.angle_alpha   90.00
_cell.angle_beta   90.00
_cell.angle_gamma   90.00
#
_symmetry.space_group_name_H-M   'P 1'
#
loop_
_entity.id
_entity.type
_entity.pdbx_description
1 polymer ?
#
loop_
_entity_poly.entity_id
_entity_poly.type
_entity_poly.pdbx_seq_one_letter_code
_entity_poly.pdbx_strand_id
1 'polypeptide(L)'
;MRLMDSRSFLVRCFVAMFGVGLALAACGGGGLSLTGYVDRLNAVGDRLNPRAEALISELERSTTPKEVSETMERMAALRIESVQSTEALDPPEQIADLHDLFLGWEKRLLPIEEAMADRASTVAGWEEFFETDEVAAYRAALVEGKQVCIEFQTMLDATAERGVFADTPWLPSALSEVVEARLGCDLFPENPEDVFRPAPDPSN
;
A
#
# COMPACT_ATOMS: atom_id res chain seq x y z
N MET A 1 14.25 -5.21 -31.54
CA MET A 1 13.31 -4.35 -30.80
C MET A 1 13.39 -4.81 -29.35
N ARG A 2 14.16 -4.09 -28.51
CA ARG A 2 14.42 -4.46 -27.11
C ARG A 2 13.32 -3.79 -26.27
N LEU A 3 12.44 -4.59 -25.68
CA LEU A 3 11.51 -4.14 -24.65
C LEU A 3 12.33 -3.56 -23.49
N MET A 4 11.99 -2.33 -23.14
CA MET A 4 12.72 -1.51 -22.19
C MET A 4 12.74 -2.14 -20.80
N ASP A 5 13.93 -2.10 -20.23
CA ASP A 5 14.32 -2.49 -18.90
C ASP A 5 13.78 -1.46 -17.89
N SER A 6 12.51 -1.60 -17.49
CA SER A 6 11.90 -0.81 -16.39
C SER A 6 12.28 -1.34 -15.00
N ARG A 7 13.13 -2.38 -14.92
CA ARG A 7 13.48 -3.07 -13.67
C ARG A 7 14.58 -2.37 -12.85
N SER A 8 15.10 -1.23 -13.32
CA SER A 8 16.29 -0.58 -12.75
C SER A 8 16.05 0.75 -12.03
N PHE A 9 14.82 1.28 -11.95
CA PHE A 9 14.59 2.62 -11.38
C PHE A 9 14.13 2.63 -9.91
N LEU A 10 13.54 1.55 -9.40
CA LEU A 10 12.97 1.49 -8.04
C LEU A 10 13.99 1.16 -6.93
N VAL A 11 15.25 0.83 -7.26
CA VAL A 11 16.27 0.37 -6.30
C VAL A 11 17.05 1.52 -5.61
N ARG A 12 16.64 2.79 -5.79
CA ARG A 12 17.41 3.94 -5.27
C ARG A 12 16.56 5.07 -4.69
N CYS A 13 15.93 4.82 -3.55
CA CYS A 13 15.73 5.84 -2.51
C CYS A 13 16.21 5.27 -1.17
N PHE A 14 17.54 5.20 -1.04
CA PHE A 14 18.23 4.81 0.17
C PHE A 14 17.99 5.85 1.28
N VAL A 15 17.37 5.40 2.37
CA VAL A 15 17.69 5.71 3.78
C VAL A 15 18.09 7.15 4.09
N ALA A 16 17.17 7.93 4.65
CA ALA A 16 17.50 9.16 5.36
C ALA A 16 16.64 9.34 6.61
N MET A 17 17.26 9.12 7.78
CA MET A 17 17.06 9.84 9.06
C MET A 17 15.67 9.75 9.74
N PHE A 18 15.49 9.76 11.07
CA PHE A 18 16.30 10.12 12.22
C PHE A 18 15.73 9.35 13.41
N GLY A 19 16.57 8.61 14.14
CA GLY A 19 16.19 8.10 15.45
C GLY A 19 16.13 9.26 16.45
N VAL A 20 14.94 9.58 16.94
CA VAL A 20 14.77 10.27 18.22
C VAL A 20 13.87 9.42 19.08
N GLY A 21 14.50 8.66 19.97
CA GLY A 21 13.79 8.00 21.05
C GLY A 21 13.24 9.03 22.03
N LEU A 22 11.95 8.98 22.29
CA LEU A 22 11.34 9.51 23.51
C LEU A 22 10.21 8.59 23.93
N ALA A 23 10.58 7.65 24.82
CA ALA A 23 9.63 6.94 25.64
C ALA A 23 8.95 7.95 26.58
N LEU A 24 7.72 8.33 26.29
CA LEU A 24 6.82 8.92 27.27
C LEU A 24 5.62 8.00 27.45
N ALA A 25 5.71 7.21 28.52
CA ALA A 25 4.54 6.61 29.14
C ALA A 25 3.66 7.75 29.66
N ALA A 26 2.56 8.02 28.96
CA ALA A 26 1.48 8.86 29.47
C ALA A 26 0.22 7.99 29.55
N CYS A 27 -0.03 7.48 30.76
CA CYS A 27 -1.34 6.99 31.15
C CYS A 27 -2.19 8.24 31.46
N GLY A 28 -2.79 8.80 30.43
CA GLY A 28 -3.72 9.92 30.51
C GLY A 28 -4.60 9.83 29.26
N GLY A 29 -5.91 9.70 29.44
CA GLY A 29 -6.89 9.39 28.37
C GLY A 29 -7.12 10.51 27.36
N GLY A 30 -6.07 11.15 26.87
CA GLY A 30 -6.08 11.94 25.64
C GLY A 30 -5.45 11.10 24.53
N GLY A 31 -6.05 11.14 23.34
CA GLY A 31 -5.53 10.45 22.15
C GLY A 31 -4.08 10.84 21.81
N LEU A 32 -3.50 10.15 20.83
CA LEU A 32 -2.13 10.42 20.41
C LEU A 32 -1.98 11.89 19.95
N SER A 33 -0.85 12.51 20.27
CA SER A 33 -0.47 13.75 19.58
C SER A 33 -0.21 13.45 18.11
N LEU A 34 -0.29 14.45 17.23
CA LEU A 34 -0.01 14.25 15.80
C LEU A 34 1.37 13.63 15.56
N THR A 35 2.41 14.15 16.21
CA THR A 35 3.76 13.58 16.14
C THR A 35 3.79 12.13 16.63
N GLY A 36 3.17 11.85 17.80
CA GLY A 36 3.15 10.50 18.35
C GLY A 36 2.35 9.50 17.51
N TYR A 37 1.31 9.96 16.83
CA TYR A 37 0.57 9.17 15.84
C TYR A 37 1.45 8.84 14.62
N VAL A 38 2.09 9.86 14.05
CA VAL A 38 2.92 9.66 12.84
C VAL A 38 4.13 8.78 13.15
N ASP A 39 4.79 8.96 14.29
CA ASP A 39 5.91 8.10 14.70
C ASP A 39 5.50 6.62 14.77
N ARG A 40 4.31 6.34 15.30
CA ARG A 40 3.76 4.97 15.36
C ARG A 40 3.40 4.44 13.99
N LEU A 41 2.75 5.25 13.15
CA LEU A 41 2.42 4.87 11.78
C LEU A 41 3.69 4.60 10.97
N ASN A 42 4.75 5.39 11.14
CA ASN A 42 6.05 5.17 10.52
C ASN A 42 6.68 3.85 10.99
N ALA A 43 6.64 3.55 12.28
CA ALA A 43 7.13 2.28 12.79
C ALA A 43 6.36 1.06 12.23
N VAL A 44 5.07 1.21 11.90
CA VAL A 44 4.31 0.18 11.15
C VAL A 44 4.84 0.07 9.73
N GLY A 45 4.99 1.19 9.02
CA GLY A 45 5.53 1.22 7.64
C GLY A 45 6.93 0.63 7.52
N ASP A 46 7.86 1.04 8.37
CA ASP A 46 9.24 0.54 8.39
C ASP A 46 9.32 -0.99 8.56
N ARG A 47 8.35 -1.56 9.28
CA ARG A 47 8.26 -3.01 9.49
C ARG A 47 7.61 -3.73 8.31
N LEU A 48 6.58 -3.15 7.69
CA LEU A 48 5.73 -3.83 6.71
C LEU A 48 6.13 -3.56 5.26
N ASN A 49 6.54 -2.34 4.91
CA ASN A 49 6.81 -1.94 3.53
C ASN A 49 7.89 -2.81 2.86
N PRO A 50 9.06 -3.11 3.49
CA PRO A 50 10.07 -3.96 2.84
C PRO A 50 9.57 -5.38 2.56
N ARG A 51 8.66 -5.89 3.40
CA ARG A 51 8.04 -7.22 3.21
C ARG A 51 7.01 -7.18 2.08
N ALA A 52 6.21 -6.12 1.99
CA ALA A 52 5.26 -5.91 0.90
C ALA A 52 5.99 -5.79 -0.45
N GLU A 53 7.05 -4.98 -0.53
CA GLU A 53 7.87 -4.83 -1.74
C GLU A 53 8.47 -6.17 -2.21
N ALA A 54 8.96 -6.99 -1.27
CA ALA A 54 9.46 -8.32 -1.58
C ALA A 54 8.36 -9.22 -2.18
N LEU A 55 7.16 -9.20 -1.60
CA LEU A 55 6.01 -9.98 -2.10
C LEU A 55 5.53 -9.48 -3.46
N ILE A 56 5.46 -8.16 -3.68
CA ILE A 56 5.14 -7.58 -5.00
C ILE A 56 6.17 -8.06 -6.03
N SER A 57 7.46 -8.00 -5.70
CA SER A 57 8.53 -8.47 -6.58
C SER A 57 8.46 -9.98 -6.85
N GLU A 58 7.97 -10.79 -5.91
CA GLU A 58 7.69 -12.21 -6.11
C GLU A 58 6.47 -12.44 -7.01
N LEU A 59 5.41 -11.66 -6.80
CA LEU A 59 4.20 -11.70 -7.61
C LEU A 59 4.49 -11.39 -9.08
N GLU A 60 5.29 -10.36 -9.36
CA GLU A 60 5.74 -10.01 -10.71
C GLU A 60 6.60 -11.09 -11.39
N ARG A 61 7.23 -11.96 -10.60
CA ARG A 61 8.06 -13.07 -11.09
C ARG A 61 7.28 -14.39 -11.13
N SER A 62 6.03 -14.41 -10.71
CA SER A 62 5.20 -15.61 -10.73
C SER A 62 5.00 -16.07 -12.16
N THR A 63 5.26 -17.36 -12.39
CA THR A 63 5.15 -18.04 -13.68
C THR A 63 3.96 -18.99 -13.73
N THR A 64 3.27 -19.19 -12.60
CA THR A 64 2.04 -19.97 -12.52
C THR A 64 1.01 -19.31 -11.61
N PRO A 65 -0.30 -19.56 -11.80
CA PRO A 65 -1.33 -19.15 -10.84
C PRO A 65 -1.10 -19.71 -9.43
N LYS A 66 -0.53 -20.90 -9.30
CA LYS A 66 -0.19 -21.45 -7.98
C LYS A 66 0.83 -20.60 -7.22
N GLU A 67 1.86 -20.09 -7.90
CA GLU A 67 2.81 -19.15 -7.28
C GLU A 67 2.15 -17.82 -6.90
N VAL A 68 1.14 -17.38 -7.68
CA VAL A 68 0.28 -16.24 -7.31
C VAL A 68 -0.48 -16.54 -6.02
N SER A 69 -1.14 -17.70 -5.91
CA SER A 69 -1.83 -18.14 -4.69
C SER A 69 -0.93 -18.04 -3.46
N GLU A 70 0.24 -18.69 -3.52
CA GLU A 70 1.20 -18.73 -2.41
C GLU A 70 1.72 -17.33 -2.02
N THR A 71 1.84 -16.43 -2.99
CA THR A 71 2.26 -15.04 -2.75
C THR A 71 1.12 -14.19 -2.18
N MET A 72 -0.10 -14.37 -2.69
CA MET A 72 -1.28 -13.63 -2.25
C MET A 72 -1.73 -14.04 -0.84
N GLU A 73 -1.59 -15.31 -0.45
CA GLU A 73 -1.81 -15.75 0.94
C GLU A 73 -0.89 -14.99 1.92
N ARG A 74 0.38 -14.82 1.54
CA ARG A 74 1.36 -14.06 2.33
C ARG A 74 1.08 -12.56 2.31
N MET A 75 0.57 -12.04 1.18
CA MET A 75 0.12 -10.65 1.07
C MET A 75 -1.08 -10.38 1.99
N ALA A 76 -2.09 -11.25 1.98
CA ALA A 76 -3.25 -11.15 2.85
C ALA A 76 -2.86 -11.21 4.34
N ALA A 77 -1.94 -12.09 4.72
CA ALA A 77 -1.42 -12.13 6.09
C ALA A 77 -0.70 -10.82 6.49
N LEU A 78 0.05 -10.21 5.56
CA LEU A 78 0.69 -8.91 5.77
C LEU A 78 -0.36 -7.78 5.84
N ARG A 79 -1.41 -7.84 5.02
CA ARG A 79 -2.54 -6.89 5.03
C ARG A 79 -3.31 -6.95 6.35
N ILE A 80 -3.55 -8.15 6.89
CA ILE A 80 -4.15 -8.33 8.22
C ILE A 80 -3.29 -7.63 9.28
N GLU A 81 -1.97 -7.83 9.25
CA GLU A 81 -1.05 -7.16 10.18
C GLU A 81 -1.08 -5.63 10.02
N SER A 82 -1.15 -5.13 8.79
CA SER A 82 -1.27 -3.69 8.47
C SER A 82 -2.56 -3.11 9.05
N VAL A 83 -3.71 -3.70 8.71
CA VAL A 83 -5.04 -3.28 9.17
C VAL A 83 -5.10 -3.26 10.70
N GLN A 84 -4.68 -4.35 11.36
CA GLN A 84 -4.71 -4.44 12.82
C GLN A 84 -3.77 -3.43 13.50
N SER A 85 -2.57 -3.23 12.93
CA SER A 85 -1.60 -2.27 13.47
C SER A 85 -2.10 -0.84 13.34
N THR A 86 -2.72 -0.51 12.21
CA THR A 86 -3.28 0.81 11.94
C THR A 86 -4.54 1.05 12.76
N GLU A 87 -5.49 0.11 12.81
CA GLU A 87 -6.70 0.20 13.66
C GLU A 87 -6.41 0.43 15.14
N ALA A 88 -5.30 -0.11 15.64
CA ALA A 88 -4.89 0.05 17.03
C ALA A 88 -4.39 1.47 17.34
N LEU A 89 -4.21 2.32 16.34
CA LEU A 89 -3.85 3.73 16.51
C LEU A 89 -5.12 4.55 16.67
N ASP A 90 -5.11 5.44 17.67
CA ASP A 90 -6.15 6.46 17.87
C ASP A 90 -5.72 7.74 17.14
N PRO A 91 -6.23 8.04 15.94
CA PRO A 91 -5.79 9.20 15.18
C PRO A 91 -6.25 10.50 15.86
N PRO A 92 -5.41 11.54 15.90
CA PRO A 92 -5.86 12.89 16.24
C PRO A 92 -7.03 13.31 15.36
N GLU A 93 -8.01 14.02 15.93
CA GLU A 93 -9.22 14.49 15.22
C GLU A 93 -8.90 15.23 13.91
N GLN A 94 -7.78 15.94 13.84
CA GLN A 94 -7.39 16.71 12.66
C GLN A 94 -7.05 15.84 11.43
N ILE A 95 -6.76 14.55 11.63
CA ILE A 95 -6.37 13.60 10.58
C ILE A 95 -7.19 12.29 10.64
N ALA A 96 -8.25 12.24 11.44
CA ALA A 96 -9.10 11.05 11.59
C ALA A 96 -9.71 10.63 10.24
N ASP A 97 -10.20 11.57 9.44
CA ASP A 97 -10.77 11.27 8.12
C ASP A 97 -9.72 10.67 7.15
N LEU A 98 -8.47 11.14 7.22
CA LEU A 98 -7.36 10.59 6.42
C LEU A 98 -7.04 9.15 6.84
N HIS A 99 -7.01 8.90 8.15
CA HIS A 99 -6.83 7.56 8.70
C HIS A 99 -7.93 6.61 8.22
N ASP A 100 -9.19 7.01 8.37
CA ASP A 100 -10.36 6.21 8.02
C ASP A 100 -10.45 5.94 6.51
N LEU A 101 -10.09 6.91 5.68
CA LEU A 101 -10.04 6.76 4.22
C LEU A 101 -9.10 5.62 3.81
N PHE A 102 -7.84 5.68 4.27
CA PHE A 102 -6.83 4.68 3.91
C PHE A 102 -7.15 3.31 4.52
N LEU A 103 -7.47 3.26 5.81
CA LEU A 103 -7.79 2.03 6.50
C LEU A 103 -9.05 1.35 5.93
N GLY A 104 -10.04 2.15 5.54
CA GLY A 104 -11.25 1.66 4.91
C GLY A 104 -10.97 0.94 3.59
N TRP A 105 -10.04 1.48 2.78
CA TRP A 105 -9.60 0.82 1.54
C TRP A 105 -8.82 -0.47 1.82
N GLU A 106 -7.88 -0.48 2.76
CA GLU A 106 -7.13 -1.70 3.12
C GLU A 106 -8.07 -2.85 3.56
N LYS A 107 -9.10 -2.52 4.34
CA LYS A 107 -10.12 -3.50 4.77
C LYS A 107 -10.96 -4.05 3.62
N ARG A 108 -11.25 -3.24 2.60
CA ARG A 108 -11.97 -3.69 1.39
C ARG A 108 -11.08 -4.55 0.50
N LEU A 109 -9.79 -4.25 0.44
CA LEU A 109 -8.82 -4.99 -0.36
C LEU A 109 -8.55 -6.39 0.19
N LEU A 110 -8.46 -6.56 1.51
CA LEU A 110 -8.15 -7.85 2.15
C LEU A 110 -9.00 -9.04 1.63
N PRO A 111 -10.35 -9.02 1.68
CA PRO A 111 -11.15 -10.15 1.20
C PRO A 111 -11.02 -10.40 -0.31
N ILE A 112 -10.60 -9.39 -1.08
CA ILE A 112 -10.32 -9.55 -2.53
C ILE A 112 -8.99 -10.28 -2.73
N GLU A 113 -7.96 -9.92 -1.95
CA GLU A 113 -6.65 -10.61 -1.96
C GLU A 113 -6.82 -12.09 -1.55
N GLU A 114 -7.62 -12.39 -0.52
CA GLU A 114 -7.95 -13.74 -0.08
C GLU A 114 -8.68 -14.55 -1.17
N ALA A 115 -9.74 -13.98 -1.76
CA ALA A 115 -10.50 -14.65 -2.81
C ALA A 115 -9.64 -14.92 -4.06
N MET A 116 -8.76 -13.98 -4.42
CA MET A 116 -7.84 -14.16 -5.53
C MET A 116 -6.81 -15.27 -5.25
N ALA A 117 -6.30 -15.37 -4.02
CA ALA A 117 -5.42 -16.47 -3.62
C ALA A 117 -6.12 -17.82 -3.78
N ASP A 118 -7.32 -17.96 -3.18
CA ASP A 118 -8.13 -19.18 -3.27
C ASP A 118 -8.38 -19.58 -4.73
N ARG A 119 -8.76 -18.62 -5.58
CA ARG A 119 -8.99 -18.87 -7.00
C ARG A 119 -7.72 -19.35 -7.70
N ALA A 120 -6.60 -18.66 -7.50
CA ALA A 120 -5.32 -18.96 -8.12
C ALA A 120 -4.81 -20.38 -7.76
N SER A 121 -5.23 -20.92 -6.61
CA SER A 121 -4.90 -22.28 -6.18
C SER A 121 -5.61 -23.39 -6.98
N THR A 122 -6.71 -23.08 -7.68
CA THR A 122 -7.61 -24.07 -8.28
C THR A 122 -7.64 -24.07 -9.81
N VAL A 123 -7.35 -22.93 -10.44
CA VAL A 123 -7.36 -22.76 -11.90
C VAL A 123 -6.20 -23.50 -12.57
N ALA A 124 -6.42 -23.98 -13.80
CA ALA A 124 -5.45 -24.82 -14.50
C ALA A 124 -4.31 -24.04 -15.19
N GLY A 125 -4.52 -22.76 -15.46
CA GLY A 125 -3.54 -21.94 -16.18
C GLY A 125 -3.87 -20.45 -16.18
N TRP A 126 -2.97 -19.66 -16.77
CA TRP A 126 -3.04 -18.20 -16.76
C TRP A 126 -4.24 -17.62 -17.49
N GLU A 127 -4.63 -18.19 -18.63
CA GLU A 127 -5.76 -17.70 -19.41
C GLU A 127 -7.06 -17.83 -18.61
N GLU A 128 -7.28 -18.98 -17.97
CA GLU A 128 -8.40 -19.18 -17.05
C GLU A 128 -8.33 -18.20 -15.87
N PHE A 129 -7.17 -18.09 -15.21
CA PHE A 129 -6.98 -17.20 -14.07
C PHE A 129 -7.27 -15.73 -14.39
N PHE A 130 -6.76 -15.25 -15.52
CA PHE A 130 -6.86 -13.86 -15.97
C PHE A 130 -8.30 -13.39 -16.16
N GLU A 131 -9.18 -14.30 -16.57
CA GLU A 131 -10.61 -14.08 -16.87
C GLU A 131 -11.52 -14.26 -15.65
N THR A 132 -10.96 -14.55 -14.47
CA THR A 132 -11.76 -14.77 -13.25
C THR A 132 -12.35 -13.46 -12.70
N ASP A 133 -13.53 -13.57 -12.09
CA ASP A 133 -14.17 -12.45 -11.39
C ASP A 133 -13.30 -11.92 -10.24
N GLU A 134 -12.54 -12.79 -9.58
CA GLU A 134 -11.64 -12.41 -8.48
C GLU A 134 -10.48 -11.54 -8.98
N VAL A 135 -9.89 -11.87 -10.13
CA VAL A 135 -8.85 -11.03 -10.75
C VAL A 135 -9.44 -9.70 -11.24
N ALA A 136 -10.64 -9.71 -11.81
CA ALA A 136 -11.33 -8.47 -12.19
C ALA A 136 -11.60 -7.56 -10.98
N ALA A 137 -12.03 -8.13 -9.85
CA ALA A 137 -12.24 -7.41 -8.59
C ALA A 137 -10.92 -6.83 -8.04
N TYR A 138 -9.83 -7.59 -8.11
CA TYR A 138 -8.51 -7.11 -7.68
C TYR A 138 -8.04 -5.92 -8.52
N ARG A 139 -8.17 -5.97 -9.85
CA ARG A 139 -7.85 -4.85 -10.74
C ARG A 139 -8.69 -3.61 -10.45
N ALA A 140 -9.99 -3.79 -10.19
CA ALA A 140 -10.87 -2.70 -9.80
C ALA A 140 -10.43 -2.07 -8.46
N ALA A 141 -10.01 -2.88 -7.49
CA ALA A 141 -9.48 -2.40 -6.21
C ALA A 141 -8.15 -1.64 -6.35
N LEU A 142 -7.31 -1.98 -7.34
CA LEU A 142 -6.11 -1.22 -7.68
C LEU A 142 -6.45 0.15 -8.28
N VAL A 143 -7.47 0.23 -9.15
CA VAL A 143 -7.98 1.51 -9.68
C VAL A 143 -8.54 2.37 -8.53
N GLU A 144 -9.33 1.76 -7.64
CA GLU A 144 -9.84 2.44 -6.44
C GLU A 144 -8.69 2.94 -5.55
N GLY A 145 -7.67 2.12 -5.33
CA GLY A 145 -6.50 2.50 -4.52
C GLY A 145 -5.77 3.72 -5.07
N LYS A 146 -5.62 3.82 -6.40
CA LYS A 146 -5.07 5.01 -7.05
C LYS A 146 -5.95 6.26 -6.82
N GLN A 147 -7.27 6.10 -6.81
CA GLN A 147 -8.18 7.20 -6.49
C GLN A 147 -8.10 7.60 -5.01
N VAL A 148 -7.97 6.62 -4.10
CA VAL A 148 -7.76 6.85 -2.67
C VAL A 148 -6.47 7.65 -2.44
N CYS A 149 -5.39 7.34 -3.17
CA CYS A 149 -4.15 8.13 -3.14
C CYS A 149 -4.38 9.62 -3.49
N ILE A 150 -5.13 9.89 -4.56
CA ILE A 150 -5.45 11.27 -4.99
C ILE A 150 -6.30 12.00 -3.94
N GLU A 151 -7.31 11.31 -3.40
CA GLU A 151 -8.20 11.85 -2.38
C GLU A 151 -7.45 12.13 -1.07
N PHE A 152 -6.60 11.20 -0.64
CA PHE A 152 -5.75 11.36 0.54
C PHE A 152 -4.83 12.57 0.39
N GLN A 153 -4.15 12.72 -0.75
CA GLN A 153 -3.29 13.86 -1.02
C GLN A 153 -4.08 15.18 -0.94
N THR A 154 -5.25 15.22 -1.58
CA THR A 154 -6.13 16.40 -1.57
C THR A 154 -6.55 16.78 -0.15
N MET A 155 -6.94 15.81 0.67
CA MET A 155 -7.33 16.03 2.06
C MET A 155 -6.15 16.48 2.93
N LEU A 156 -4.96 15.92 2.68
CA LEU A 156 -3.75 16.31 3.40
C LEU A 156 -3.34 17.75 3.07
N ASP A 157 -3.35 18.13 1.80
CA ASP A 157 -3.05 19.51 1.36
C ASP A 157 -4.04 20.50 1.97
N ALA A 158 -5.34 20.20 1.92
CA ALA A 158 -6.37 21.03 2.56
C ALA A 158 -6.14 21.14 4.09
N THR A 159 -5.60 20.09 4.73
CA THR A 159 -5.25 20.10 6.15
C THR A 159 -4.03 20.97 6.43
N ALA A 160 -3.04 20.93 5.55
CA ALA A 160 -1.85 21.77 5.62
C ALA A 160 -2.18 23.26 5.44
N GLU A 161 -3.06 23.60 4.49
CA GLU A 161 -3.52 24.98 4.25
C GLU A 161 -4.20 25.59 5.48
N ARG A 162 -4.83 24.78 6.34
CA ARG A 162 -5.39 25.22 7.62
C ARG A 162 -4.34 25.49 8.71
N GLY A 163 -3.05 25.26 8.43
CA GLY A 163 -1.95 25.46 9.36
C GLY A 163 -1.82 24.36 10.43
N VAL A 164 -2.50 23.23 10.27
CA VAL A 164 -2.48 22.11 11.23
C VAL A 164 -1.07 21.58 11.44
N PHE A 165 -0.22 21.64 10.41
CA PHE A 165 1.15 21.16 10.44
C PHE A 165 2.19 22.24 10.75
N ALA A 166 1.78 23.47 11.11
CA ALA A 166 2.70 24.59 11.34
C ALA A 166 3.79 24.30 12.39
N ASP A 167 3.45 23.49 13.41
CA ASP A 167 4.35 23.08 14.48
C ASP A 167 4.96 21.67 14.26
N THR A 168 4.94 21.17 13.02
CA THR A 168 5.43 19.82 12.65
C THR A 168 6.69 19.95 11.78
N PRO A 169 7.90 20.08 12.37
CA PRO A 169 9.10 20.55 11.66
C PRO A 169 9.63 19.59 10.59
N TRP A 170 9.19 18.33 10.63
CA TRP A 170 9.62 17.27 9.72
C TRP A 170 8.69 17.11 8.51
N LEU A 171 7.56 17.80 8.48
CA LEU A 171 6.61 17.76 7.36
C LEU A 171 7.02 18.86 6.37
N PRO A 172 7.68 18.53 5.23
CA PRO A 172 8.17 19.55 4.30
C PRO A 172 6.98 20.29 3.68
N SER A 173 7.19 21.53 3.23
CA SER A 173 6.16 22.27 2.49
C SER A 173 5.74 21.59 1.18
N ALA A 174 6.56 20.68 0.66
CA ALA A 174 6.22 19.77 -0.44
C ALA A 174 5.70 18.45 0.12
N LEU A 175 4.42 18.42 0.51
CA LEU A 175 3.78 17.26 1.13
C LEU A 175 3.58 16.09 0.18
N SER A 176 3.35 16.39 -1.10
CA SER A 176 3.00 15.40 -2.11
C SER A 176 4.05 14.30 -2.31
N GLU A 177 5.34 14.65 -2.35
CA GLU A 177 6.43 13.68 -2.57
C GLU A 177 6.57 12.69 -1.39
N VAL A 178 6.26 13.14 -0.17
CA VAL A 178 6.33 12.31 1.04
C VAL A 178 5.13 11.35 1.11
N VAL A 179 3.95 11.80 0.70
CA VAL A 179 2.73 10.99 0.70
C VAL A 179 2.76 9.91 -0.36
N GLU A 180 3.18 10.26 -1.58
CA GLU A 180 3.29 9.28 -2.68
C GLU A 180 4.21 8.13 -2.26
N ALA A 181 5.42 8.46 -1.81
CA ALA A 181 6.38 7.47 -1.33
C ALA A 181 5.90 6.71 -0.08
N ARG A 182 5.12 7.35 0.81
CA ARG A 182 4.68 6.71 2.06
C ARG A 182 3.49 5.79 1.89
N LEU A 183 2.53 6.16 1.05
CA LEU A 183 1.36 5.35 0.73
C LEU A 183 1.63 4.34 -0.39
N GLY A 184 2.79 4.44 -1.06
CA GLY A 184 3.13 3.62 -2.21
C GLY A 184 2.22 3.89 -3.39
N CYS A 185 1.81 5.14 -3.58
CA CYS A 185 0.90 5.52 -4.67
C CYS A 185 1.51 5.29 -6.06
N ASP A 186 2.84 5.30 -6.11
CA ASP A 186 3.71 4.96 -7.22
C ASP A 186 3.87 3.44 -7.44
N LEU A 187 3.46 2.61 -6.48
CA LEU A 187 3.42 1.15 -6.63
C LEU A 187 2.18 0.65 -7.38
N PHE A 188 1.17 1.50 -7.58
CA PHE A 188 0.02 1.13 -8.39
C PHE A 188 0.42 1.02 -9.87
N PRO A 189 0.04 -0.06 -10.56
CA PRO A 189 0.38 -0.24 -11.96
C PRO A 189 -0.26 0.86 -12.82
N GLU A 190 0.46 1.30 -13.85
CA GLU A 190 -0.07 2.28 -14.81
C GLU A 190 -1.30 1.77 -15.55
N ASN A 191 -1.33 0.47 -15.84
CA ASN A 191 -2.42 -0.23 -16.54
C ASN A 191 -2.94 -1.37 -15.65
N PRO A 192 -3.79 -1.10 -14.64
CA PRO A 192 -4.32 -2.12 -13.74
C PRO A 192 -5.06 -3.25 -14.47
N GLU A 193 -5.68 -2.96 -15.62
CA GLU A 193 -6.37 -3.93 -16.47
C GLU A 193 -5.46 -5.01 -17.07
N ASP A 194 -4.14 -4.77 -17.06
CA ASP A 194 -3.11 -5.68 -17.60
C ASP A 194 -2.49 -6.56 -16.51
N VAL A 195 -2.80 -6.33 -15.22
CA VAL A 195 -2.26 -7.12 -14.11
C VAL A 195 -2.65 -8.59 -14.29
N PHE A 196 -1.65 -9.48 -14.28
CA PHE A 196 -1.76 -10.91 -14.61
C PHE A 196 -2.08 -11.26 -16.07
N ARG A 197 -2.04 -10.30 -17.00
CA ARG A 197 -2.19 -10.62 -18.43
C ARG A 197 -1.10 -11.59 -18.87
N PRO A 198 -1.46 -12.74 -19.49
CA PRO A 198 -0.47 -13.63 -20.07
C PRO A 198 0.40 -12.88 -21.08
N ALA A 199 1.71 -13.12 -21.07
CA ALA A 199 2.56 -12.63 -22.13
C ALA A 199 2.06 -13.21 -23.48
N PRO A 200 2.03 -12.40 -24.55
CA PRO A 200 1.63 -12.91 -25.86
C PRO A 200 2.53 -14.08 -26.25
N ASP A 201 1.91 -15.16 -26.72
CA ASP A 201 2.63 -16.35 -27.18
C ASP A 201 3.57 -15.95 -28.34
N PRO A 202 4.90 -16.13 -28.22
CA PRO A 202 5.84 -15.78 -29.28
C PRO A 202 5.68 -16.62 -30.56
N SER A 203 4.76 -17.59 -30.59
CA SER A 203 4.51 -18.46 -31.73
C SER A 203 3.42 -17.99 -32.72
N ASN A 204 2.79 -16.82 -32.50
CA ASN A 204 1.87 -16.18 -33.44
C ASN A 204 2.48 -14.96 -34.17
#